data_AF-A0A5B0SQZ8-F1
#
_entry.id   AF-A0A5B0SQZ8-F1
#
_cell.length_a   1.000
_cell.length_b   1.000
_cell.length_c   1.000
_cell.angle_alpha   90.00
_cell.angle_beta   90.00
_cell.angle_gamma   90.00
#
_symmetry.space_group_name_H-M   'P 1'
#
loop_
_entity.id
_entity.type
_entity.pdbx_description
1 polymer ?
#
loop_
_entity_poly.entity_id
_entity_poly.type
_entity_poly.pdbx_seq_one_letter_code
_entity_poly.pdbx_strand_id
1 'polypeptide(L)'
;MSTGMGARATSRTGNTLGTQKEIENLTTQLEEFKLSMEGLEKERDFYFNKLRDIEILIGARVDSKDGNVSETEMENLKQMQAILYSTEVSKTNITKNCNLYMISDSTDHYKMGFQEGFEVPEVDAGLVDEEETF
;
A
#
# COMPACT_ATOMS: atom_id res chain seq x y z
N MET A 1 64.37 -33.12 -2.20
CA MET A 1 63.49 -32.10 -2.81
C MET A 1 62.08 -32.35 -2.31
N SER A 2 61.55 -31.37 -1.58
CA SER A 2 60.36 -31.45 -0.73
C SER A 2 59.09 -31.09 -1.51
N THR A 3 57.99 -31.73 -1.07
CA THR A 3 56.58 -31.32 -1.14
C THR A 3 55.89 -31.28 -2.50
N GLY A 4 55.06 -32.30 -2.73
CA GLY A 4 53.97 -32.32 -3.71
C GLY A 4 52.70 -31.63 -3.19
N MET A 5 51.99 -31.03 -4.14
CA MET A 5 50.77 -30.25 -4.04
C MET A 5 49.52 -31.11 -3.77
N GLY A 6 48.49 -30.52 -3.14
CA GLY A 6 47.10 -31.02 -3.14
C GLY A 6 46.61 -31.48 -1.76
N ALA A 7 45.44 -31.12 -1.24
CA ALA A 7 44.25 -30.52 -1.81
C ALA A 7 43.58 -29.63 -0.74
N ARG A 8 43.20 -28.41 -1.12
CA ARG A 8 42.41 -27.53 -0.26
C ARG A 8 40.94 -27.74 -0.59
N ALA A 9 40.32 -28.70 0.10
CA ALA A 9 38.91 -29.02 -0.01
C ALA A 9 38.06 -27.89 0.60
N THR A 10 37.50 -27.06 -0.29
CA THR A 10 36.13 -26.53 -0.26
C THR A 10 35.44 -26.35 1.11
N SER A 11 35.61 -25.19 1.74
CA SER A 11 34.75 -24.72 2.83
C SER A 11 33.59 -23.82 2.35
N ARG A 12 33.04 -24.09 1.15
CA ARG A 12 31.94 -23.29 0.56
C ARG A 12 30.54 -23.83 0.86
N THR A 13 30.43 -25.09 1.27
CA THR A 13 29.14 -25.80 1.45
C THR A 13 28.46 -25.52 2.78
N GLY A 14 29.19 -25.06 3.81
CA GLY A 14 28.60 -24.71 5.10
C GLY A 14 27.80 -23.40 5.09
N ASN A 15 28.18 -22.46 4.22
CA ASN A 15 27.55 -21.13 4.13
C ASN A 15 26.26 -21.14 3.28
N THR A 16 26.13 -22.09 2.35
CA THR A 16 24.94 -22.24 1.49
C THR A 16 23.74 -22.79 2.25
N LEU A 17 23.95 -23.61 3.28
CA LEU A 17 22.86 -24.18 4.08
C LEU A 17 22.26 -23.17 5.06
N GLY A 18 23.09 -22.31 5.66
CA GLY A 18 22.60 -21.23 6.53
C GLY A 18 21.80 -20.17 5.76
N THR A 19 22.31 -19.78 4.58
CA THR A 19 21.61 -18.86 3.68
C THR A 19 20.32 -19.46 3.12
N GLN A 20 20.29 -20.75 2.78
CA GLN A 20 19.07 -21.44 2.34
C GLN A 20 17.98 -21.43 3.43
N LYS A 21 18.36 -21.69 4.69
CA LYS A 21 17.42 -21.65 5.83
C LYS A 21 16.90 -20.24 6.12
N GLU A 22 17.74 -19.22 5.94
CA GLU A 22 17.34 -17.81 6.08
C GLU A 22 16.39 -17.38 4.96
N ILE A 23 16.65 -17.81 3.72
CA ILE A 23 15.74 -17.61 2.58
C ILE A 23 14.38 -18.25 2.88
N GLU A 24 14.34 -19.49 3.35
CA GLU A 24 13.09 -20.19 3.70
C GLU A 24 12.30 -19.50 4.83
N ASN A 25 13.01 -18.97 5.83
CA ASN A 25 12.39 -18.21 6.92
C ASN A 25 11.81 -16.88 6.41
N LEU A 26 12.55 -16.17 5.55
CA LEU A 26 12.09 -14.92 4.94
C LEU A 26 10.90 -15.15 4.00
N THR A 27 10.89 -16.23 3.23
CA THR A 27 9.75 -16.58 2.37
C THR A 27 8.50 -16.89 3.19
N THR A 28 8.65 -17.62 4.30
CA THR A 28 7.52 -17.90 5.21
C THR A 28 6.95 -16.61 5.78
N GLN A 29 7.80 -15.69 6.26
CA GLN A 29 7.34 -14.40 6.78
C GLN A 29 6.63 -13.55 5.71
N LEU A 30 7.13 -13.56 4.47
CA LEU A 30 6.47 -12.88 3.36
C LEU A 30 5.09 -13.47 3.04
N GLU A 31 4.94 -14.79 3.11
CA GLU A 31 3.65 -15.46 2.94
C GLU A 31 2.68 -15.11 4.08
N GLU A 32 3.13 -15.12 5.33
CA GLU A 32 2.34 -14.69 6.48
C GLU A 32 1.87 -13.24 6.38
N PHE A 33 2.76 -12.33 5.96
CA PHE A 33 2.39 -10.93 5.74
C PHE A 33 1.40 -10.75 4.59
N LYS A 34 1.53 -11.51 3.50
CA LYS A 34 0.56 -11.49 2.40
C LYS A 34 -0.82 -11.94 2.89
N LEU A 35 -0.89 -13.04 3.64
CA LEU A 35 -2.15 -13.53 4.23
C LEU A 35 -2.76 -12.52 5.20
N SER A 36 -1.95 -11.88 6.03
CA SER A 36 -2.39 -10.81 6.94
C SER A 36 -2.94 -9.61 6.17
N MET A 37 -2.24 -9.19 5.11
CA MET A 37 -2.66 -8.08 4.25
C MET A 37 -3.98 -8.41 3.54
N GLU A 38 -4.15 -9.62 2.99
CA GLU A 38 -5.42 -10.05 2.39
C GLU A 38 -6.58 -10.04 3.41
N GLY A 39 -6.31 -10.41 4.67
CA GLY A 39 -7.28 -10.29 5.76
C GLY A 39 -7.69 -8.84 6.02
N LEU A 40 -6.71 -7.95 6.15
CA LEU A 40 -6.93 -6.51 6.37
C LEU A 40 -7.63 -5.83 5.19
N GLU A 41 -7.33 -6.24 3.95
CA GLU A 41 -8.03 -5.73 2.76
C GLU A 41 -9.51 -6.13 2.76
N LYS A 42 -9.82 -7.38 3.12
CA LYS A 42 -11.21 -7.82 3.27
C LYS A 42 -11.95 -7.05 4.36
N GLU A 43 -11.30 -6.79 5.49
CA GLU A 43 -11.88 -5.99 6.58
C GLU A 43 -12.09 -4.54 6.16
N ARG A 44 -11.10 -3.91 5.51
CA ARG A 44 -11.20 -2.56 4.94
C ARG A 44 -12.39 -2.47 3.99
N ASP A 45 -12.50 -3.41 3.05
CA ASP A 45 -13.56 -3.42 2.04
C ASP A 45 -14.94 -3.69 2.66
N PHE A 46 -15.00 -4.55 3.68
CA PHE A 46 -16.21 -4.79 4.45
C PHE A 46 -16.71 -3.52 5.16
N TYR A 47 -15.82 -2.78 5.83
CA TYR A 47 -16.18 -1.52 6.48
C TYR A 47 -16.53 -0.43 5.45
N PHE A 48 -15.80 -0.36 4.34
CA PHE A 48 -16.07 0.59 3.26
C PHE A 48 -17.46 0.38 2.65
N ASN A 49 -17.81 -0.86 2.31
CA ASN A 49 -19.12 -1.17 1.74
C ASN A 49 -20.27 -0.81 2.71
N LYS A 50 -20.10 -1.04 4.01
CA LYS A 50 -21.10 -0.60 5.00
C LYS A 50 -21.27 0.91 5.05
N LEU A 51 -20.17 1.66 5.02
CA LEU A 51 -20.22 3.12 5.02
C LEU A 51 -20.89 3.63 3.74
N ARG A 52 -20.62 2.99 2.60
CA ARG A 52 -21.27 3.31 1.32
C ARG A 52 -22.77 3.02 1.34
N ASP A 53 -23.19 1.88 1.88
CA ASP A 53 -24.62 1.55 2.03
C ASP A 53 -25.34 2.57 2.93
N ILE A 54 -24.72 2.96 4.06
CA ILE A 54 -25.26 3.97 4.97
C ILE A 54 -25.36 5.34 4.28
N GLU A 55 -24.35 5.74 3.51
CA GLU A 55 -24.35 6.99 2.73
C GLU A 55 -25.53 7.04 1.74
N ILE A 56 -25.76 5.95 1.01
CA ILE A 56 -26.89 5.84 0.08
C ILE A 56 -28.22 5.97 0.82
N LEU A 57 -28.38 5.27 1.95
CA LEU A 57 -29.61 5.32 2.76
C LEU A 57 -29.89 6.74 3.26
N ILE A 58 -28.87 7.43 3.76
CA ILE A 58 -29.01 8.82 4.23
C ILE A 58 -29.35 9.75 3.07
N GLY A 59 -28.65 9.63 1.93
CA GLY A 59 -28.94 10.42 0.73
C GLY A 59 -30.38 10.25 0.25
N ALA A 60 -30.85 9.00 0.15
CA ALA A 60 -32.23 8.70 -0.22
C ALA A 60 -33.24 9.35 0.75
N ARG A 61 -32.97 9.34 2.06
CA ARG A 61 -33.86 9.95 3.06
C ARG A 61 -33.84 11.48 3.02
N VAL A 62 -32.70 12.10 2.75
CA VAL A 62 -32.56 13.56 2.62
C VAL A 62 -33.24 14.07 1.35
N ASP A 63 -33.13 13.33 0.24
CA ASP A 63 -33.74 13.70 -1.05
C ASP A 63 -35.25 13.39 -1.10
N SER A 64 -35.74 12.48 -0.25
CA SER A 64 -37.16 12.17 -0.12
C SER A 64 -37.91 13.36 0.47
N LYS A 65 -38.60 14.12 -0.39
CA LYS A 65 -39.45 15.28 -0.02
C LYS A 65 -40.78 14.91 0.60
N ASP A 66 -40.88 13.73 1.20
CA ASP A 66 -42.06 13.37 1.97
C ASP A 66 -42.07 14.29 3.19
N GLY A 67 -43.07 15.17 3.28
CA GLY A 67 -43.23 16.19 4.33
C GLY A 67 -43.47 15.62 5.74
N ASN A 68 -42.98 14.43 6.02
CA ASN A 68 -43.09 13.68 7.27
C ASN A 68 -41.77 13.64 8.06
N VAL A 69 -40.65 14.08 7.48
CA VAL A 69 -39.36 14.09 8.20
C VAL A 69 -39.37 15.21 9.23
N SER A 70 -39.29 14.84 10.51
CA SER A 70 -39.18 15.79 11.61
C SER A 70 -37.89 16.62 11.48
N GLU A 71 -37.92 17.88 11.95
CA GLU A 71 -36.75 18.77 11.95
C GLU A 71 -35.54 18.14 12.66
N THR A 72 -35.79 17.41 13.76
CA THR A 72 -34.77 16.66 14.49
C THR A 72 -34.19 15.49 13.67
N GLU A 73 -35.01 14.82 12.87
CA GLU A 73 -34.54 13.73 12.00
C GLU A 73 -33.63 14.27 10.89
N MET A 74 -34.01 15.40 10.30
CA MET A 74 -33.19 16.10 9.31
C MET A 74 -31.84 16.54 9.90
N GLU A 75 -31.81 17.00 11.14
CA GLU A 75 -30.56 17.36 11.83
C GLU A 75 -29.66 16.14 12.09
N ASN A 76 -30.24 15.03 12.55
CA ASN A 76 -29.51 13.78 12.74
C ASN A 76 -28.89 13.26 11.42
N LEU A 77 -29.64 13.32 10.31
CA LEU A 77 -29.14 12.91 8.99
C LEU A 77 -27.96 13.77 8.54
N LYS A 78 -28.02 15.10 8.76
CA LYS A 78 -26.91 16.03 8.47
C LYS A 78 -25.68 15.72 9.32
N GLN A 79 -25.85 15.43 10.61
CA GLN A 79 -24.75 15.03 11.48
C GLN A 79 -24.07 13.73 11.02
N MET A 80 -24.86 12.73 10.60
CA MET A 80 -24.32 11.49 10.04
C MET A 80 -23.56 11.72 8.73
N GLN A 81 -24.07 12.57 7.82
CA GLN A 81 -23.34 12.98 6.62
C GLN A 81 -22.02 13.67 6.97
N ALA A 82 -22.01 14.55 7.97
CA ALA A 82 -20.79 15.22 8.41
C ALA A 82 -19.72 14.24 8.89
N ILE A 83 -20.11 13.15 9.55
CA ILE A 83 -19.19 12.07 9.95
C ILE A 83 -18.65 11.33 8.72
N LEU A 84 -19.51 10.96 7.76
CA LEU A 84 -19.12 10.21 6.56
C LEU A 84 -18.19 10.99 5.63
N TYR A 85 -18.43 12.29 5.48
CA TYR A 85 -17.58 13.17 4.67
C TYR A 85 -16.44 13.81 5.46
N SER A 86 -16.31 13.51 6.76
CA SER A 86 -15.19 14.01 7.55
C SER A 86 -13.88 13.45 7.00
N THR A 87 -12.97 14.33 6.63
CA THR A 87 -11.63 13.94 6.19
C THR A 87 -10.77 13.64 7.41
N GLU A 88 -9.70 12.87 7.22
CA GLU A 88 -8.71 12.53 8.26
C GLU A 88 -8.13 13.75 9.01
N VAL A 89 -8.16 14.94 8.38
CA VAL A 89 -7.75 16.22 8.96
C VAL A 89 -8.63 16.63 10.16
N SER A 90 -9.89 16.19 10.22
CA SER A 90 -10.78 16.40 11.36
C SER A 90 -10.60 15.34 12.45
N LYS A 91 -10.15 14.12 12.11
CA LYS A 91 -9.79 13.05 13.07
C LYS A 91 -8.57 13.43 13.90
N THR A 92 -7.70 14.31 13.40
CA THR A 92 -6.51 14.81 14.12
C THR A 92 -6.81 15.47 15.47
N ASN A 93 -8.00 16.05 15.69
CA ASN A 93 -8.35 16.59 17.02
C ASN A 93 -8.69 15.49 18.04
N ILE A 94 -8.98 14.26 17.58
CA ILE A 94 -9.18 13.08 18.44
C ILE A 94 -7.85 12.32 18.59
N THR A 95 -7.01 12.27 17.54
CA THR A 95 -5.73 11.52 17.53
C THR A 95 -4.56 12.25 18.19
N LYS A 96 -4.67 13.54 18.52
CA LYS A 96 -3.62 14.29 19.25
C LYS A 96 -3.27 13.73 20.62
N ASN A 97 -4.01 12.74 21.13
CA ASN A 97 -3.73 12.10 22.41
C ASN A 97 -3.05 10.71 22.31
N CYS A 98 -2.72 10.21 21.11
CA CYS A 98 -2.11 8.86 20.98
C CYS A 98 -0.88 8.72 20.08
N ASN A 99 -0.32 9.79 19.48
CA ASN A 99 0.79 9.61 18.53
C ASN A 99 1.96 10.62 18.62
N LEU A 100 2.23 11.21 19.78
CA LEU A 100 3.41 12.09 19.94
C LEU A 100 4.71 11.36 20.32
N TYR A 101 4.72 10.04 20.46
CA TYR A 101 5.94 9.27 20.68
C TYR A 101 5.87 8.01 19.84
N MET A 102 6.53 8.00 18.67
CA MET A 102 7.07 6.79 18.01
C MET A 102 7.70 7.05 16.61
N ILE A 103 8.04 8.29 16.24
CA ILE A 103 8.94 8.52 15.10
C ILE A 103 10.06 9.45 15.53
N SER A 104 10.93 8.92 16.38
CA SER A 104 12.28 9.44 16.58
C SER A 104 13.19 8.25 16.80
N ASP A 105 13.35 7.40 15.79
CA ASP A 105 14.51 6.52 15.69
C ASP A 105 14.69 6.07 14.22
N SER A 106 15.87 6.38 13.67
CA SER A 106 16.49 5.70 12.52
C SER A 106 15.95 5.97 11.11
N THR A 107 16.10 7.20 10.60
CA THR A 107 15.99 7.49 9.15
C THR A 107 17.23 8.21 8.62
N ASP A 108 18.42 7.72 8.93
CA ASP A 108 19.68 8.33 8.45
C ASP A 108 20.52 7.46 7.50
N HIS A 109 20.02 6.30 7.02
CA HIS A 109 20.87 5.39 6.22
C HIS A 109 20.42 4.98 4.81
N TYR A 110 19.38 5.59 4.23
CA TYR A 110 19.01 5.37 2.82
C TYR A 110 19.11 6.66 1.99
N LYS A 111 20.32 7.19 1.83
CA LYS A 111 20.65 8.06 0.68
C LYS A 111 20.97 7.18 -0.53
N MET A 112 19.95 6.69 -1.22
CA MET A 112 20.13 6.20 -2.59
C MET A 112 20.22 7.43 -3.49
N GLY A 113 21.41 7.67 -4.04
CA GLY A 113 21.66 8.76 -4.97
C GLY A 113 20.80 8.60 -6.21
N PHE A 114 19.93 9.57 -6.45
CA PHE A 114 19.41 9.83 -7.79
C PHE A 114 20.60 10.29 -8.64
N GLN A 115 21.15 9.39 -9.45
CA GLN A 115 22.00 9.76 -10.57
C GLN A 115 21.07 10.26 -11.68
N GLU A 116 20.96 11.59 -11.81
CA GLU A 116 20.47 12.24 -13.02
C GLU A 116 21.36 11.80 -14.19
N GLY A 117 20.81 11.03 -15.14
CA GLY A 117 21.58 10.64 -16.32
C GLY A 117 21.13 9.39 -17.06
N PHE A 118 19.88 8.94 -16.96
CA PHE A 118 19.35 7.97 -17.93
C PHE A 118 18.71 8.72 -19.09
N GLU A 119 19.53 9.02 -20.10
CA GLU A 119 19.12 9.62 -21.37
C GLU A 119 18.33 8.56 -22.17
N VAL A 120 17.03 8.79 -22.32
CA VAL A 120 16.15 7.92 -23.11
C VAL A 120 16.50 8.13 -24.58
N PRO A 121 16.91 7.09 -25.34
CA PRO A 121 17.14 7.25 -26.78
C PRO A 121 15.82 7.61 -27.46
N GLU A 122 15.82 8.70 -28.23
CA GLU A 122 14.69 9.04 -29.10
C GLU A 122 14.50 7.90 -30.11
N VAL A 123 13.33 7.28 -30.08
CA VAL A 123 12.90 6.34 -31.11
C VAL A 123 12.53 7.16 -32.34
N ASP A 124 13.42 7.13 -33.34
CA ASP A 124 13.18 7.70 -34.67
C ASP A 124 11.90 7.09 -35.25
N ALA A 125 10.81 7.85 -35.22
CA ALA A 125 9.56 7.50 -35.84
C ALA A 125 9.76 7.57 -37.35
N GLY A 126 10.34 6.51 -37.90
CA GLY A 126 10.52 6.34 -39.34
C GLY A 126 9.20 6.63 -40.05
N LEU A 127 9.27 7.62 -40.94
CA LEU A 127 8.27 7.92 -41.96
C LEU A 127 7.80 6.61 -42.59
N VAL A 128 6.56 6.22 -42.30
CA VAL A 128 5.86 5.19 -43.07
C VAL A 128 5.41 5.89 -44.35
N ASP A 129 6.32 5.92 -45.31
CA ASP A 129 6.05 6.37 -46.65
C ASP A 129 5.22 5.33 -47.42
N GLU A 130 4.17 5.86 -48.02
CA GLU A 130 3.61 5.51 -49.32
C GLU A 130 2.67 4.29 -49.44
N GLU A 131 1.40 4.68 -49.53
CA GLU A 131 0.50 4.45 -50.66
C GLU A 131 0.06 3.02 -51.03
N GLU A 132 -1.25 2.95 -51.20
CA GLU A 132 -2.01 1.91 -51.85
C GLU A 132 -1.43 1.52 -53.21
N THR A 133 -1.45 0.22 -53.52
CA THR A 133 -1.77 -0.27 -54.87
C THR A 133 -2.05 -1.78 -54.82
N PHE A 134 -3.33 -2.16 -54.68
CA PHE A 134 -4.10 -2.81 -55.76
C PHE A 134 -5.59 -2.82 -55.43
#